data_AF-A0A3G6PNE7-F1
#
_entry.id   AF-A0A3G6PNE7-F1
#
_cell.length_a   1.000
_cell.length_b   1.000
_cell.length_c   1.000
_cell.angle_alpha   90.00
_cell.angle_beta   90.00
_cell.angle_gamma   90.00
#
_symmetry.space_group_name_H-M   'P 1'
#
loop_
_entity.id
_entity.type
_entity.pdbx_description
1 polymer ?
#
loop_
_entity_poly.entity_id
_entity_poly.type
_entity_poly.pdbx_seq_one_letter_code
_entity_poly.pdbx_strand_id
1 'polypeptide(L)'
;MRTIRTVISLLLFFAVFLFPQLTKASAYWMEIHGSGKVKEQVTIQVCYGFIDDLSERHRTIGPEFQRIRDFNFFLFNAKGEKSKIELQPNGDHWEGSFTPDQDGTYRILGMNDLQPVLVRSQNPQDNVRPIDFMCGVYHVGVPSDNIAPLQFMDISLQNKNGIYTIFPYRHMKPVSKGTMLRIIQS
;
A
#
# COMPACT_ATOMS: atom_id res chain seq x y z
N MET A 1 -53.07 -8.81 14.90
CA MET A 1 -51.73 -9.43 14.77
C MET A 1 -51.02 -9.17 13.44
N ARG A 2 -51.70 -9.14 12.28
CA ARG A 2 -51.05 -8.98 10.95
C ARG A 2 -50.43 -7.58 10.74
N THR A 3 -51.11 -6.51 11.18
CA THR A 3 -50.66 -5.10 11.08
C THR A 3 -49.43 -4.79 11.94
N ILE A 4 -49.38 -5.31 13.17
CA ILE A 4 -48.23 -5.13 14.08
C ILE A 4 -46.96 -5.79 13.49
N ARG A 5 -47.11 -6.98 12.88
CA ARG A 5 -46.00 -7.66 12.18
C ARG A 5 -45.48 -6.85 10.99
N THR A 6 -46.37 -6.25 10.19
CA THR A 6 -45.96 -5.42 9.05
C THR A 6 -45.23 -4.16 9.49
N VAL A 7 -45.71 -3.49 10.56
CA VAL A 7 -45.07 -2.29 11.12
C VAL A 7 -43.68 -2.62 11.66
N ILE A 8 -43.54 -3.73 12.41
CA ILE A 8 -42.24 -4.19 12.92
C ILE A 8 -41.28 -4.53 11.78
N SER A 9 -41.75 -5.21 10.73
CA SER A 9 -40.93 -5.49 9.54
C SER A 9 -40.47 -4.23 8.82
N LEU A 10 -41.32 -3.22 8.71
CA LEU A 10 -40.96 -1.94 8.09
C LEU A 10 -39.93 -1.17 8.94
N LEU A 11 -40.08 -1.22 10.27
CA LEU A 11 -39.17 -0.56 11.21
C LEU A 11 -37.79 -1.23 11.22
N LEU A 12 -37.75 -2.57 11.15
CA LEU A 12 -36.50 -3.33 10.98
C LEU A 12 -35.84 -3.04 9.63
N PHE A 13 -36.62 -2.91 8.55
CA PHE A 13 -36.11 -2.54 7.24
C PHE A 13 -35.48 -1.14 7.25
N PHE A 14 -36.13 -0.15 7.86
CA PHE A 14 -35.57 1.20 8.01
C PHE A 14 -34.33 1.22 8.92
N ALA A 15 -34.30 0.41 9.98
CA ALA A 15 -33.14 0.33 10.86
C ALA A 15 -31.87 -0.12 10.12
N VAL A 16 -31.99 -1.04 9.14
CA VAL A 16 -30.82 -1.50 8.35
C VAL A 16 -30.17 -0.38 7.53
N PHE A 17 -30.95 0.61 7.06
CA PHE A 17 -30.40 1.75 6.31
C PHE A 17 -29.73 2.83 7.18
N LEU A 18 -29.88 2.76 8.51
CA LEU A 18 -29.29 3.74 9.43
C LEU A 18 -27.89 3.36 9.92
N PHE A 19 -27.38 2.15 9.60
CA PHE A 19 -26.06 1.68 10.06
C PHE A 19 -24.98 1.43 8.97
N PRO A 20 -24.94 2.12 7.81
CA PRO A 20 -23.88 1.86 6.83
C PRO A 20 -22.49 2.32 7.28
N GLN A 21 -22.37 3.07 8.38
CA GLN A 21 -21.12 3.72 8.80
C GLN A 21 -20.22 2.89 9.74
N LEU A 22 -20.60 1.64 10.04
CA LEU A 22 -19.82 0.81 10.98
C LEU A 22 -18.64 0.08 10.32
N THR A 23 -18.51 0.14 8.99
CA THR A 23 -17.45 -0.56 8.27
C THR A 23 -16.31 0.39 7.95
N LYS A 24 -15.21 0.32 8.71
CA LYS A 24 -13.96 1.01 8.38
C LYS A 24 -13.06 0.07 7.59
N ALA A 25 -12.58 0.52 6.44
CA ALA A 25 -11.62 -0.24 5.64
C ALA A 25 -10.22 -0.02 6.20
N SER A 26 -9.63 -1.06 6.76
CA SER A 26 -8.25 -1.03 7.21
C SER A 26 -7.28 -1.43 6.10
N ALA A 27 -6.08 -0.85 6.11
CA ALA A 27 -5.03 -1.11 5.14
C ALA A 27 -3.65 -1.03 5.79
N TYR A 28 -2.66 -1.59 5.11
CA TYR A 28 -1.25 -1.35 5.41
C TYR A 28 -0.78 -0.10 4.68
N TRP A 29 0.07 0.71 5.32
CA TRP A 29 0.77 1.81 4.65
C TRP A 29 2.20 1.94 5.16
N MET A 30 3.01 2.65 4.39
CA MET A 30 4.40 2.92 4.69
C MET A 30 4.58 4.41 4.97
N GLU A 31 5.35 4.72 6.01
CA GLU A 31 5.84 6.06 6.30
C GLU A 31 7.37 6.03 6.24
N ILE A 32 7.97 6.98 5.56
CA ILE A 32 9.43 7.04 5.37
C ILE A 32 9.91 8.38 5.92
N HIS A 33 10.79 8.31 6.91
CA HIS A 33 11.28 9.46 7.66
C HIS A 33 12.79 9.58 7.50
N GLY A 34 13.27 10.78 7.14
CA GLY A 34 14.70 11.07 7.03
C GLY A 34 14.93 12.46 6.47
N SER A 35 16.19 12.92 6.47
CA SER A 35 16.55 14.30 6.10
C SER A 35 16.75 14.56 4.60
N GLY A 36 16.78 13.51 3.77
CA GLY A 36 17.07 13.60 2.34
C GLY A 36 18.56 13.77 2.04
N LYS A 37 19.44 13.48 3.01
CA LYS A 37 20.90 13.64 2.89
C LYS A 37 21.64 12.31 2.92
N VAL A 38 22.76 12.27 2.21
CA VAL A 38 23.68 11.13 2.22
C VAL A 38 24.27 10.93 3.62
N LYS A 39 24.47 9.66 4.00
CA LYS A 39 25.01 9.22 5.31
C LYS A 39 24.14 9.53 6.52
N GLU A 40 22.93 10.06 6.35
CA GLU A 40 21.97 10.23 7.43
C GLU A 40 20.93 9.11 7.37
N GLN A 41 20.66 8.49 8.52
CA GLN A 41 19.77 7.32 8.60
C GLN A 41 18.34 7.68 8.17
N VAL A 42 17.72 6.77 7.42
CA VAL A 42 16.33 6.82 6.98
C VAL A 42 15.58 5.70 7.68
N THR A 43 14.48 6.06 8.33
CA THR A 43 13.59 5.14 9.04
C THR A 43 12.37 4.83 8.19
N ILE A 44 12.01 3.56 8.11
CA ILE A 44 10.83 3.06 7.42
C ILE A 44 9.90 2.48 8.46
N GLN A 45 8.69 3.02 8.53
CA GLN A 45 7.63 2.52 9.41
C GLN A 45 6.53 1.89 8.56
N VAL A 46 6.09 0.70 8.95
CA VAL A 46 4.98 -0.01 8.35
C VAL A 46 3.87 -0.12 9.38
N CYS A 47 2.73 0.44 9.02
CA CYS A 47 1.59 0.62 9.90
C CYS A 47 0.38 -0.15 9.38
N TYR A 48 -0.55 -0.46 10.27
CA TYR A 48 -1.85 -1.04 9.92
C TYR A 48 -2.95 -0.30 10.66
N GLY A 49 -4.09 -0.11 10.01
CA GLY A 49 -5.18 0.69 10.56
C GLY A 49 -6.06 1.28 9.47
N PHE A 50 -6.82 2.32 9.77
CA PHE A 50 -7.79 2.90 8.84
C PHE A 50 -7.61 4.42 8.71
N ILE A 51 -8.17 4.97 7.63
CA ILE A 51 -8.32 6.41 7.43
C ILE A 51 -9.76 6.76 7.76
N ASP A 52 -9.98 7.80 8.56
CA ASP A 52 -11.33 8.26 8.88
C ASP A 52 -11.84 9.30 7.85
N ASP A 53 -13.07 9.76 8.06
CA ASP A 53 -13.73 10.72 7.16
C ASP A 53 -13.03 12.10 7.14
N LEU A 54 -12.10 12.36 8.07
CA LEU A 54 -11.28 13.56 8.15
C LEU A 54 -9.87 13.37 7.56
N SER A 55 -9.63 12.25 6.88
CA SER A 55 -8.33 11.87 6.34
C SER A 55 -7.25 11.65 7.42
N GLU A 56 -7.63 11.43 8.67
CA GLU A 56 -6.71 11.11 9.75
C GLU A 56 -6.39 9.62 9.76
N ARG A 57 -5.10 9.28 9.90
CA ARG A 57 -4.64 7.90 9.98
C ARG A 57 -4.72 7.40 11.42
N HIS A 58 -5.50 6.35 11.63
CA HIS A 58 -5.63 5.69 12.93
C HIS A 58 -4.94 4.34 12.88
N ARG A 59 -3.83 4.20 13.63
CA ARG A 59 -3.05 2.96 13.75
C ARG A 59 -3.75 1.98 14.68
N THR A 60 -3.60 0.69 14.39
CA THR A 60 -4.17 -0.42 15.17
C THR A 60 -3.18 -1.58 15.26
N ILE A 61 -3.19 -2.29 16.38
CA ILE A 61 -2.22 -3.36 16.70
C ILE A 61 -2.86 -4.77 16.76
N GLY A 62 -3.96 -4.97 16.03
CA GLY A 62 -4.71 -6.23 16.00
C GLY A 62 -3.98 -7.41 15.34
N PRO A 63 -4.63 -8.57 15.17
CA PRO A 63 -4.03 -9.74 14.52
C PRO A 63 -3.48 -9.44 13.12
N GLU A 64 -4.13 -8.55 12.36
CA GLU A 64 -3.71 -8.13 11.03
C GLU A 64 -2.42 -7.29 11.06
N PHE A 65 -2.18 -6.52 12.12
CA PHE A 65 -0.91 -5.80 12.31
C PHE A 65 0.26 -6.76 12.44
N GLN A 66 0.07 -7.91 13.10
CA GLN A 66 1.10 -8.94 13.22
C GLN A 66 1.46 -9.59 11.88
N ARG A 67 0.58 -9.51 10.87
CA ARG A 67 0.83 -10.01 9.52
C ARG A 67 1.81 -9.14 8.72
N ILE A 68 2.23 -7.99 9.23
CA ILE A 68 3.34 -7.23 8.61
C ILE A 68 4.61 -8.08 8.52
N ARG A 69 4.82 -9.02 9.45
CA ARG A 69 5.92 -9.99 9.41
C ARG A 69 5.93 -10.89 8.17
N ASP A 70 4.78 -11.05 7.52
CA ASP A 70 4.62 -11.91 6.34
C ASP A 70 5.08 -11.17 5.07
N PHE A 71 5.34 -9.86 5.16
CA PHE A 71 5.92 -9.08 4.08
C PHE A 71 7.45 -9.21 4.05
N ASN A 72 7.98 -9.35 2.84
CA ASN A 72 9.40 -9.19 2.57
C ASN A 72 9.67 -7.76 2.10
N PHE A 73 10.54 -7.03 2.82
CA PHE A 73 10.94 -5.68 2.46
C PHE A 73 12.33 -5.62 1.83
N PHE A 74 12.43 -4.84 0.75
CA PHE A 74 13.65 -4.66 -0.01
C PHE A 74 13.89 -3.17 -0.30
N LEU A 75 15.15 -2.76 -0.23
CA LEU A 75 15.63 -1.48 -0.73
C LEU A 75 16.23 -1.69 -2.12
N PHE A 76 15.93 -0.78 -3.02
CA PHE A 76 16.68 -0.60 -4.26
C PHE A 76 17.38 0.74 -4.17
N ASN A 77 18.71 0.74 -4.18
CA ASN A 77 19.49 1.96 -4.08
C ASN A 77 19.44 2.78 -5.38
N ALA A 78 20.13 3.92 -5.40
CA ALA A 78 20.19 4.80 -6.56
C ALA A 78 20.81 4.14 -7.83
N LYS A 79 21.50 3.01 -7.70
CA LYS A 79 22.03 2.21 -8.83
C LYS A 79 21.08 1.06 -9.24
N GLY A 80 19.98 0.86 -8.51
CA GLY A 80 19.06 -0.27 -8.69
C GLY A 80 19.52 -1.56 -8.00
N GLU A 81 20.54 -1.52 -7.15
CA GLU A 81 21.00 -2.68 -6.40
C GLU A 81 20.02 -2.99 -5.27
N LYS A 82 19.64 -4.27 -5.16
CA LYS A 82 18.64 -4.75 -4.20
C LYS A 82 19.28 -5.22 -2.91
N SER A 83 18.80 -4.75 -1.76
CA SER A 83 19.13 -5.26 -0.43
C SER A 83 17.86 -5.53 0.39
N LYS A 84 17.95 -6.41 1.39
CA LYS A 84 16.83 -6.71 2.29
C LYS A 84 16.78 -5.69 3.42
N ILE A 85 15.58 -5.28 3.81
CA ILE A 85 15.33 -4.46 5.00
C ILE A 85 14.69 -5.36 6.03
N GLU A 86 15.30 -5.46 7.21
CA GLU A 86 14.70 -6.17 8.33
C GLU A 86 13.80 -5.21 9.10
N LEU A 87 12.54 -5.61 9.27
CA LEU A 87 11.59 -4.88 10.09
C LEU A 87 11.45 -5.57 11.44
N GLN A 88 11.32 -4.77 12.49
CA GLN A 88 11.06 -5.23 13.85
C GLN A 88 9.82 -4.53 14.41
N PRO A 89 8.98 -5.21 15.22
CA PRO A 89 7.86 -4.55 15.89
C PRO A 89 8.35 -3.43 16.81
N ASN A 90 7.75 -2.25 16.71
CA ASN A 90 8.02 -1.09 17.56
C ASN A 90 6.71 -0.38 17.93
N GLY A 91 6.08 -0.82 19.01
CA GLY A 91 4.82 -0.24 19.48
C GLY A 91 3.66 -0.42 18.49
N ASP A 92 3.28 0.65 17.81
CA ASP A 92 2.14 0.73 16.88
C ASP A 92 2.52 0.59 15.39
N HIS A 93 3.79 0.32 15.11
CA HIS A 93 4.34 0.12 13.77
C HIS A 93 5.41 -0.97 13.77
N TRP A 94 5.80 -1.42 12.58
CA TRP A 94 7.04 -2.17 12.37
C TRP A 94 8.08 -1.22 11.78
N GLU A 95 9.32 -1.32 12.25
CA GLU A 95 10.37 -0.38 11.90
C GLU A 95 11.59 -1.08 11.33
N GLY A 96 12.15 -0.50 10.27
CA GLY A 96 13.47 -0.81 9.76
C GLY A 96 14.18 0.46 9.33
N SER A 97 15.44 0.35 8.95
CA SER A 97 16.21 1.51 8.50
C SER A 97 17.24 1.16 7.45
N PHE A 98 17.69 2.20 6.75
CA PHE A 98 18.86 2.14 5.88
C PHE A 98 19.60 3.48 5.94
N THR A 99 20.85 3.47 5.51
CA THR A 99 21.66 4.69 5.38
C THR A 99 22.06 4.86 3.91
N PRO A 100 21.62 5.94 3.23
CA PRO A 100 21.99 6.19 1.85
C PRO A 100 23.48 6.51 1.75
N ASP A 101 24.15 5.92 0.78
CA ASP A 101 25.58 6.05 0.54
C ASP A 101 25.91 7.08 -0.56
N GLN A 102 24.93 7.41 -1.39
CA GLN A 102 25.04 8.39 -2.47
C GLN A 102 23.72 9.10 -2.76
N ASP A 103 23.81 10.22 -3.49
CA ASP A 103 22.67 10.93 -4.05
C ASP A 103 21.89 10.04 -5.04
N GLY A 104 20.60 10.30 -5.13
CA GLY A 104 19.71 9.68 -6.11
C GLY A 104 18.36 9.29 -5.52
N THR A 105 17.72 8.32 -6.17
CA THR A 105 16.37 7.87 -5.82
C THR A 105 16.41 6.43 -5.35
N TYR A 106 15.94 6.22 -4.14
CA TYR A 106 15.83 4.93 -3.47
C TYR A 106 14.38 4.47 -3.54
N ARG A 107 14.16 3.17 -3.73
CA ARG A 107 12.83 2.57 -3.71
C ARG A 107 12.74 1.51 -2.63
N ILE A 108 11.66 1.56 -1.87
CA ILE A 108 11.34 0.57 -0.85
C ILE A 108 10.20 -0.27 -1.40
N LEU A 109 10.38 -1.59 -1.43
CA LEU A 109 9.38 -2.55 -1.90
C LEU A 109 9.05 -3.54 -0.79
N GLY A 110 7.82 -3.51 -0.29
CA GLY A 110 7.21 -4.55 0.52
C GLY A 110 6.38 -5.49 -0.36
N MET A 111 6.55 -6.79 -0.21
CA MET A 111 5.77 -7.81 -0.94
C MET A 111 5.29 -8.92 -0.01
N ASN A 112 4.00 -9.25 -0.09
CA ASN A 112 3.41 -10.40 0.59
C ASN A 112 2.69 -11.30 -0.42
N ASP A 113 3.26 -12.47 -0.68
CA ASP A 113 2.74 -13.52 -1.56
C ASP A 113 2.21 -14.74 -0.78
N LEU A 114 2.06 -14.60 0.54
CA LEU A 114 1.61 -15.64 1.47
C LEU A 114 0.10 -15.55 1.76
N GLN A 115 -0.63 -14.66 1.07
CA GLN A 115 -2.08 -14.59 1.22
C GLN A 115 -2.77 -15.92 0.82
N PRO A 116 -3.89 -16.26 1.47
CA PRO A 116 -4.65 -17.45 1.12
C PRO A 116 -5.25 -17.33 -0.29
N VAL A 117 -5.39 -18.47 -0.97
CA VAL A 117 -6.08 -18.53 -2.26
C VAL A 117 -7.55 -18.17 -2.07
N LEU A 118 -8.02 -17.16 -2.80
CA LEU A 118 -9.42 -16.78 -2.81
C LEU A 118 -10.18 -17.66 -3.81
N VAL A 119 -11.08 -18.48 -3.29
CA VAL A 119 -12.00 -19.28 -4.10
C VAL A 119 -13.13 -18.38 -4.57
N ARG A 120 -13.15 -18.02 -5.86
CA ARG A 120 -14.14 -17.09 -6.43
C ARG A 120 -15.33 -17.80 -7.07
N SER A 121 -15.14 -19.04 -7.52
CA SER A 121 -16.20 -19.84 -8.13
C SER A 121 -15.92 -21.33 -7.95
N GLN A 122 -16.84 -22.18 -8.41
CA GLN A 122 -16.61 -23.63 -8.47
C GLN A 122 -15.60 -24.03 -9.56
N ASN A 123 -15.27 -23.12 -10.49
CA ASN A 123 -14.25 -23.33 -11.50
C ASN A 123 -12.87 -23.00 -10.91
N PRO A 124 -11.96 -23.99 -10.74
CA PRO A 124 -10.66 -23.75 -10.11
C PRO A 124 -9.77 -22.72 -10.83
N GLN A 125 -10.03 -22.45 -12.12
CA GLN A 125 -9.27 -21.46 -12.90
C GLN A 125 -9.58 -20.01 -12.52
N ASP A 126 -10.68 -19.77 -11.81
CA ASP A 126 -11.06 -18.44 -11.35
C ASP A 126 -10.47 -18.11 -9.97
N ASN A 127 -9.79 -19.08 -9.35
CA ASN A 127 -9.17 -18.92 -8.04
C ASN A 127 -7.90 -18.09 -8.18
N VAL A 128 -7.79 -17.04 -7.37
CA VAL A 128 -6.65 -16.11 -7.41
C VAL A 128 -5.99 -16.11 -6.05
N ARG A 129 -4.66 -16.24 -6.02
CA ARG A 129 -3.87 -15.86 -4.85
C ARG A 129 -3.55 -14.37 -4.95
N PRO A 130 -4.03 -13.53 -4.02
CA PRO A 130 -3.62 -12.14 -3.97
C PRO A 130 -2.12 -12.04 -3.68
N ILE A 131 -1.49 -11.00 -4.23
CA ILE A 131 -0.15 -10.58 -3.83
C ILE A 131 -0.27 -9.10 -3.47
N ASP A 132 0.13 -8.75 -2.25
CA ASP A 132 0.17 -7.37 -1.82
C ASP A 132 1.53 -6.76 -2.15
N PHE A 133 1.50 -5.53 -2.65
CA PHE A 133 2.68 -4.72 -2.89
C PHE A 133 2.55 -3.39 -2.18
N MET A 134 3.62 -2.98 -1.52
CA MET A 134 3.78 -1.65 -0.94
C MET A 134 5.03 -1.03 -1.55
N CYS A 135 4.90 0.10 -2.22
CA CYS A 135 6.03 0.79 -2.83
C CYS A 135 6.17 2.19 -2.26
N GLY A 136 7.37 2.53 -1.82
CA GLY A 136 7.77 3.87 -1.41
C GLY A 136 8.94 4.37 -2.25
N VAL A 137 9.00 5.68 -2.46
CA VAL A 137 10.12 6.35 -3.13
C VAL A 137 10.72 7.35 -2.15
N TYR A 138 12.05 7.35 -2.03
CA TYR A 138 12.78 8.27 -1.17
C TYR A 138 13.90 8.95 -1.96
N HIS A 139 13.96 10.27 -1.91
CA HIS A 139 14.94 11.06 -2.64
C HIS A 139 16.04 11.55 -1.70
N VAL A 140 17.29 11.40 -2.14
CA VAL A 140 18.48 11.85 -1.43
C VAL A 140 19.25 12.79 -2.35
N GLY A 141 19.52 14.02 -1.90
CA GLY A 141 20.18 15.03 -2.72
C GLY A 141 19.41 15.30 -4.02
N VAL A 142 20.09 15.19 -5.16
CA VAL A 142 19.47 15.37 -6.48
C VAL A 142 18.78 14.07 -6.93
N PRO A 143 17.43 14.06 -7.13
CA PRO A 143 16.72 12.89 -7.61
C PRO A 143 17.20 12.42 -8.98
N SER A 144 17.09 11.12 -9.25
CA SER A 144 17.29 10.58 -10.60
C SER A 144 15.93 10.51 -11.30
N ASP A 145 15.86 11.02 -12.53
CA ASP A 145 14.63 11.00 -13.34
C ASP A 145 14.31 9.60 -13.90
N ASN A 146 15.28 8.69 -13.92
CA ASN A 146 15.15 7.36 -14.49
C ASN A 146 14.89 6.30 -13.42
N ILE A 147 13.61 6.06 -13.16
CA ILE A 147 13.16 4.99 -12.28
C ILE A 147 12.72 3.80 -13.13
N ALA A 148 13.49 2.71 -13.11
CA ALA A 148 13.09 1.45 -13.71
C ALA A 148 11.95 0.78 -12.91
N PRO A 149 11.01 0.07 -13.58
CA PRO A 149 9.96 -0.67 -12.89
C PRO A 149 10.56 -1.84 -12.09
N LEU A 150 10.07 -2.05 -10.87
CA LEU A 150 10.57 -3.06 -9.92
C LEU A 150 9.66 -4.27 -9.76
N GLN A 151 8.39 -4.14 -10.10
CA GLN A 151 7.37 -5.17 -9.83
C GLN A 151 6.50 -5.45 -11.05
N PHE A 152 5.74 -6.54 -10.96
CA PHE A 152 4.91 -7.02 -12.06
C PHE A 152 3.89 -5.98 -12.56
N MET A 153 3.26 -5.25 -11.65
CA MET A 153 2.47 -4.05 -11.95
C MET A 153 3.07 -2.88 -11.23
N ASP A 154 3.71 -1.96 -11.95
CA ASP A 154 4.39 -0.82 -11.33
C ASP A 154 3.86 0.49 -11.90
N ILE A 155 4.00 1.57 -11.15
CA ILE A 155 3.66 2.92 -11.57
C ILE A 155 4.82 3.82 -11.18
N SER A 156 5.40 4.54 -12.14
CA SER A 156 6.30 5.65 -11.84
C SER A 156 5.60 6.98 -12.05
N LEU A 157 5.94 7.94 -11.19
CA LEU A 157 5.40 9.29 -11.18
C LEU A 157 6.57 10.24 -11.42
N GLN A 158 6.44 11.15 -12.38
CA GLN A 158 7.38 12.24 -12.61
C GLN A 158 6.66 13.57 -12.47
N ASN A 159 7.21 14.51 -11.70
CA ASN A 159 6.72 15.87 -11.61
C ASN A 159 7.65 16.79 -12.40
N LYS A 160 7.12 17.49 -13.41
CA LYS A 160 7.84 18.51 -14.14
C LYS A 160 6.99 19.77 -14.20
N ASN A 161 7.46 20.85 -13.58
CA ASN A 161 6.78 22.15 -13.55
C ASN A 161 5.32 22.06 -13.04
N GLY A 162 5.06 21.22 -12.03
CA GLY A 162 3.72 21.02 -11.48
C GLY A 162 2.85 20.05 -12.28
N ILE A 163 3.35 19.51 -13.39
CA ILE A 163 2.66 18.49 -14.18
C ILE A 163 3.16 17.12 -13.75
N TYR A 164 2.25 16.33 -13.20
CA TYR A 164 2.50 14.94 -12.86
C TYR A 164 2.23 14.03 -14.06
N THR A 165 3.26 13.33 -14.53
CA THR A 165 3.16 12.31 -15.57
C THR A 165 3.24 10.93 -14.92
N ILE A 166 2.26 10.08 -15.23
CA ILE A 166 2.15 8.72 -14.71
C ILE A 166 2.57 7.75 -15.80
N PHE A 167 3.53 6.88 -15.49
CA PHE A 167 3.96 5.80 -16.38
C PHE A 167 3.58 4.44 -15.76
N PRO A 168 2.50 3.81 -16.22
CA PRO A 168 2.13 2.48 -15.78
C PRO A 168 2.91 1.40 -16.53
N TYR A 169 3.35 0.38 -15.80
CA TYR A 169 4.09 -0.76 -16.30
C TYR A 169 3.36 -2.06 -15.95
N ARG A 170 3.41 -3.02 -16.87
CA ARG A 170 2.99 -4.40 -16.66
C ARG A 170 4.05 -5.34 -17.22
N HIS A 171 4.45 -6.35 -16.46
CA HIS A 171 5.60 -7.21 -16.78
C HIS A 171 6.88 -6.40 -17.05
N MET A 172 7.13 -5.35 -16.25
CA MET A 172 8.29 -4.45 -16.38
C MET A 172 8.38 -3.72 -17.74
N LYS A 173 7.28 -3.69 -18.50
CA LYS A 173 7.18 -2.97 -19.79
C LYS A 173 6.07 -1.92 -19.71
N PRO A 174 6.17 -0.80 -20.43
CA PRO A 174 5.07 0.14 -20.54
C PRO A 174 3.78 -0.56 -20.98
N VAL A 175 2.65 -0.21 -20.35
CA VAL A 175 1.37 -0.78 -20.76
C VAL A 175 1.01 -0.34 -22.19
N SER A 176 0.21 -1.15 -22.86
CA SER A 176 -0.33 -0.84 -24.20
C SER A 176 -1.18 0.43 -24.17
N LYS A 177 -1.16 1.19 -25.28
CA LYS A 177 -2.06 2.32 -25.48
C LYS A 177 -3.52 1.88 -25.29
N GLY A 178 -4.29 2.65 -24.52
CA GLY A 178 -5.70 2.35 -24.23
C GLY A 178 -5.94 1.51 -22.96
N THR A 179 -4.89 1.07 -22.25
CA THR A 179 -5.07 0.46 -20.92
C THR A 179 -5.70 1.45 -19.95
N MET A 180 -6.82 1.07 -19.33
CA MET A 180 -7.48 1.91 -18.33
C MET A 180 -6.67 2.00 -17.04
N LEU A 181 -6.47 3.22 -16.56
CA LEU A 181 -5.90 3.52 -15.26
C LEU A 181 -6.99 4.16 -14.39
N ARG A 182 -7.17 3.68 -13.16
CA ARG A 182 -8.03 4.30 -12.15
C ARG A 182 -7.15 4.90 -11.07
N ILE A 183 -7.33 6.19 -10.82
CA ILE A 183 -6.66 6.92 -9.73
C ILE A 183 -7.72 7.17 -8.66
N ILE A 184 -7.40 6.79 -7.43
CA ILE A 184 -8.24 7.06 -6.26
C ILE A 184 -7.42 7.97 -5.36
N GLN A 185 -7.96 9.15 -5.05
CA GLN A 185 -7.39 10.06 -4.07
C GLN A 185 -8.22 9.90 -2.80
N SER A 186 -7.55 9.48 -1.72
CA SER A 186 -8.10 9.40 -0.36
C SER A 186 -7.63 10.60 0.45
#